data_AF-A0A381NEY6-F1
#
_entry.id   AF-A0A381NEY6-F1
#
_cell.length_a   1.000
_cell.length_b   1.000
_cell.length_c   1.000
_cell.angle_alpha   90.00
_cell.angle_beta   90.00
_cell.angle_gamma   90.00
#
_symmetry.space_group_name_H-M   'P 1'
#
loop_
_entity.id
_entity.type
_entity.pdbx_description
1 polymer ?
#
loop_
_entity_poly.entity_id
_entity_poly.type
_entity_poly.pdbx_seq_one_letter_code
_entity_poly.pdbx_strand_id
1 'polypeptide(L)'
;MGFRFTFEAARLDERNWVYDFGDCKWIKKYLEIEFDHRLAVAKDDPQLERILHTVYQEIADINVMDDVGCEKFAEKVYNYVSPKVYTDTKGRVSLFSVECFEHGA
;
A
#
# COMPACT_ATOMS: atom_id res chain seq x y z
N MET A 1 11.63 -1.29 -0.03
CA MET A 1 10.44 -1.73 0.73
C MET A 1 9.67 -2.73 -0.11
N GLY A 2 9.23 -3.83 0.49
CA GLY A 2 8.39 -4.83 -0.16
C GLY A 2 7.09 -5.05 0.61
N PHE A 3 6.10 -5.60 -0.11
CA PHE A 3 4.78 -5.90 0.43
C PHE A 3 4.37 -7.32 0.08
N ARG A 4 3.82 -8.04 1.07
CA ARG A 4 3.20 -9.35 0.88
C ARG A 4 1.72 -9.27 1.21
N PHE A 5 0.90 -9.81 0.32
CA PHE A 5 -0.56 -9.82 0.45
C PHE A 5 -1.04 -11.27 0.59
N THR A 6 -1.92 -11.51 1.55
CA THR A 6 -2.61 -12.80 1.70
C THR A 6 -4.08 -12.60 1.41
N PHE A 7 -4.58 -13.22 0.34
CA PHE A 7 -5.99 -13.21 -0.04
C PHE A 7 -6.65 -14.52 0.36
N GLU A 8 -7.92 -14.47 0.73
CA GLU A 8 -8.70 -15.65 1.10
C GLU A 8 -10.11 -15.61 0.50
N ALA A 9 -10.68 -16.79 0.27
CA ALA A 9 -12.06 -16.97 -0.16
C ALA A 9 -12.60 -18.33 0.33
N ALA A 10 -13.88 -18.37 0.68
CA ALA A 10 -14.55 -19.62 1.09
C ALA A 10 -14.74 -20.61 -0.07
N ARG A 11 -14.68 -20.13 -1.32
CA ARG A 11 -14.80 -20.93 -2.55
C ARG A 11 -13.96 -20.34 -3.67
N LEU A 12 -13.48 -21.22 -4.54
CA LEU A 12 -12.81 -20.84 -5.77
C LEU A 12 -13.82 -20.33 -6.81
N ASP A 13 -13.34 -19.54 -7.78
CA ASP A 13 -14.10 -19.17 -8.97
C ASP A 13 -14.14 -20.31 -10.02
N GLU A 14 -14.76 -20.05 -11.16
CA GLU A 14 -14.87 -21.01 -12.28
C GLU A 14 -13.52 -21.39 -12.91
N ARG A 15 -12.45 -20.63 -12.63
CA ARG A 15 -11.07 -20.90 -13.05
C ARG A 15 -10.25 -21.61 -11.97
N ASN A 16 -10.89 -21.96 -10.85
CA ASN A 16 -10.28 -22.55 -9.66
C ASN A 16 -9.31 -21.59 -8.93
N TRP A 17 -9.59 -20.29 -8.92
CA TRP A 17 -8.77 -19.29 -8.23
C TRP A 17 -9.45 -18.66 -7.02
N VAL A 18 -8.63 -18.28 -6.03
CA VAL A 18 -9.05 -17.35 -4.97
C VAL A 18 -9.18 -15.97 -5.57
N TYR A 19 -8.13 -15.46 -6.21
CA TYR A 19 -8.09 -14.14 -6.85
C TYR A 19 -7.20 -14.23 -8.09
N ASP A 20 -7.54 -13.50 -9.16
CA ASP A 20 -6.70 -13.44 -10.36
C ASP A 20 -5.48 -12.56 -10.07
N PHE A 21 -4.27 -13.14 -10.09
CA PHE A 21 -3.04 -12.37 -9.90
C PHE A 21 -2.81 -11.31 -10.99
N GLY A 22 -3.40 -11.49 -12.17
CA GLY A 22 -3.42 -10.49 -13.23
C GLY A 22 -4.15 -9.21 -12.82
N ASP A 23 -5.11 -9.31 -11.89
CA ASP A 23 -5.85 -8.19 -11.33
C ASP A 23 -5.10 -7.47 -10.19
N CYS A 24 -3.86 -7.85 -9.87
CA CYS A 24 -3.03 -7.13 -8.89
C CYS A 24 -2.34 -5.88 -9.46
N LYS A 25 -2.49 -5.58 -10.76
CA LYS A 25 -1.83 -4.42 -11.42
C LYS A 25 -2.18 -3.08 -10.78
N TRP A 26 -3.42 -2.91 -10.32
CA TRP A 26 -3.83 -1.67 -9.67
C TRP A 26 -3.21 -1.52 -8.27
N ILE A 27 -2.96 -2.63 -7.57
CA ILE A 27 -2.23 -2.63 -6.29
C ILE A 27 -0.78 -2.21 -6.55
N LYS A 28 -0.12 -2.80 -7.56
CA LYS A 28 1.23 -2.41 -7.96
C LYS A 28 1.34 -0.91 -8.25
N LYS A 29 0.42 -0.38 -9.07
CA LYS A 29 0.38 1.04 -9.40
C LYS A 29 0.16 1.92 -8.18
N TYR A 30 -0.69 1.50 -7.24
CA TYR A 30 -0.89 2.22 -5.98
C TYR A 30 0.40 2.27 -5.15
N LEU A 31 1.09 1.14 -4.99
CA LEU A 31 2.36 1.08 -4.26
C LEU A 31 3.45 1.94 -4.93
N GLU A 32 3.51 1.97 -6.26
CA GLU A 32 4.42 2.84 -7.01
C GLU A 32 4.14 4.32 -6.73
N ILE A 33 2.88 4.74 -6.76
CA ILE A 33 2.49 6.13 -6.49
C ILE A 33 2.85 6.54 -5.05
N GLU A 34 2.58 5.67 -4.08
CA GLU A 34 2.73 6.03 -2.66
C GLU A 34 4.19 5.94 -2.17
N PHE A 35 4.97 4.99 -2.68
CA PHE A 35 6.23 4.60 -2.05
C PHE A 35 7.44 4.57 -2.99
N ASP A 36 7.26 4.38 -4.29
CA ASP A 36 8.39 4.28 -5.20
C ASP A 36 9.02 5.64 -5.46
N HIS A 37 10.34 5.74 -5.28
CA HIS A 37 11.10 7.00 -5.42
C HIS A 37 10.51 8.21 -4.65
N ARG A 38 9.85 7.97 -3.52
CA ARG A 38 9.23 9.02 -2.69
C ARG A 38 9.89 9.16 -1.32
N LEU A 39 9.90 10.39 -0.80
CA LEU A 39 10.25 10.67 0.59
C LEU A 39 8.98 10.63 1.45
N ALA A 40 8.81 9.58 2.25
CA ALA A 40 7.72 9.49 3.21
C ALA A 40 8.02 10.37 4.44
N VAL A 41 7.09 11.28 4.77
CA VAL A 41 7.23 12.22 5.89
C VAL A 41 5.96 12.18 6.73
N ALA A 42 6.09 12.05 8.04
CA ALA A 42 4.94 12.06 8.94
C ALA A 42 4.35 13.48 9.07
N LYS A 43 3.03 13.58 9.21
CA LYS A 43 2.33 14.86 9.39
C LYS A 43 2.72 15.58 10.67
N ASP A 44 3.15 14.85 11.69
CA ASP A 44 3.59 15.37 12.99
C ASP A 44 5.11 15.56 13.07
N ASP A 45 5.84 15.41 11.95
CA ASP A 45 7.28 15.68 11.91
C ASP A 45 7.54 17.15 12.29
N PRO A 46 8.36 17.42 13.33
CA PRO A 46 8.63 18.78 13.81
C PRO A 46 9.36 19.66 12.79
N GLN A 47 9.88 19.07 11.70
CA GLN A 47 10.51 19.76 10.58
C GLN A 47 9.66 19.74 9.31
N LEU A 48 8.40 19.27 9.35
CA LEU A 48 7.54 19.15 8.17
C LEU A 48 7.47 20.44 7.36
N GLU A 49 7.24 21.59 8.01
CA GLU A 49 7.20 22.89 7.34
C GLU A 49 8.52 23.20 6.61
N ARG A 50 9.66 22.91 7.26
CA ARG A 50 10.98 23.12 6.65
C ARG A 50 11.21 22.17 5.48
N ILE A 51 10.75 20.93 5.57
CA ILE A 51 10.85 19.93 4.51
C ILE A 51 10.02 20.37 3.29
N LEU A 52 8.82 20.90 3.51
CA LEU A 52 7.94 21.36 2.43
C LEU A 52 8.34 22.71 1.82
N HIS A 53 8.93 23.62 2.59
CA HIS A 53 9.22 24.99 2.14
C HIS A 53 10.69 25.25 1.77
N THR A 54 11.48 24.20 1.55
CA THR A 54 12.88 24.31 1.11
C THR A 54 13.13 23.54 -0.18
N VAL A 55 14.40 23.51 -0.64
CA VAL A 55 14.86 22.85 -1.88
C VAL A 55 14.49 21.36 -1.97
N TYR A 56 14.05 20.72 -0.89
CA TYR A 56 13.65 19.32 -0.92
C TYR A 56 12.51 19.03 -1.90
N GLN A 57 11.58 19.97 -2.13
CA GLN A 57 10.53 19.79 -3.14
C GLN A 57 11.06 19.77 -4.58
N GLU A 58 12.26 20.29 -4.83
CA GLU A 58 12.92 20.25 -6.15
C GLU A 58 13.80 19.00 -6.32
N ILE A 59 14.09 18.28 -5.23
CA ILE A 59 15.04 17.17 -5.17
C ILE A 59 14.33 15.82 -4.99
N ALA A 60 13.18 15.80 -4.31
CA ALA A 60 12.45 14.58 -4.00
C ALA A 60 10.93 14.79 -4.09
N ASP A 61 10.26 13.73 -4.51
CA ASP A 61 8.80 13.61 -4.46
C ASP A 61 8.37 13.33 -3.01
N ILE A 62 7.85 14.34 -2.31
CA ILE A 62 7.48 14.23 -0.89
C ILE A 62 6.06 13.66 -0.77
N ASN A 63 5.90 12.59 -0.01
CA ASN A 63 4.60 12.02 0.36
C ASN A 63 4.36 12.20 1.86
N VAL A 64 3.45 13.10 2.21
CA VAL A 64 3.08 13.39 3.59
C VAL A 64 2.01 12.41 4.06
N MET A 65 2.31 11.62 5.08
CA MET A 65 1.46 10.53 5.60
C MET A 65 1.07 10.80 7.06
N ASP A 66 -0.02 10.18 7.53
CA ASP A 66 -0.45 10.34 8.93
C ASP A 66 0.61 9.86 9.94
N ASP A 67 1.37 8.83 9.57
CA ASP A 67 2.46 8.24 10.35
C ASP A 67 3.39 7.48 9.40
N VAL A 68 4.62 7.18 9.83
CA VAL A 68 5.64 6.46 9.04
C VAL A 68 6.18 5.25 9.80
N GLY A 69 6.44 4.17 9.06
CA GLY A 69 6.94 2.91 9.62
C GLY A 69 6.22 1.71 9.03
N CYS A 70 6.84 0.53 9.11
CA CYS A 70 6.34 -0.69 8.46
C CYS A 70 4.90 -1.03 8.87
N GLU A 71 4.57 -0.94 10.15
CA GLU A 71 3.23 -1.22 10.67
C GLU A 71 2.19 -0.27 10.07
N LYS A 72 2.53 1.02 9.98
CA LYS A 72 1.64 2.06 9.44
C LYS A 72 1.49 1.99 7.93
N PHE A 73 2.55 1.63 7.22
CA PHE A 73 2.49 1.36 5.79
C PHE A 73 1.63 0.14 5.48
N ALA A 74 1.76 -0.94 6.25
CA ALA A 74 0.92 -2.13 6.11
C ALA A 74 -0.56 -1.81 6.38
N GLU A 75 -0.86 -1.05 7.45
CA GLU A 75 -2.21 -0.59 7.78
C GLU A 75 -2.81 0.26 6.65
N LYS A 76 -2.08 1.28 6.16
CA LYS A 76 -2.51 2.16 5.07
C LYS A 76 -2.82 1.36 3.80
N VAL A 77 -1.93 0.44 3.43
CA VAL A 77 -2.11 -0.41 2.24
C VAL A 77 -3.30 -1.35 2.42
N TYR A 78 -3.47 -1.97 3.59
CA TYR A 78 -4.62 -2.82 3.88
C TYR A 78 -5.94 -2.06 3.72
N ASN A 79 -6.03 -0.88 4.33
CA ASN A 79 -7.23 -0.04 4.30
C ASN A 79 -7.59 0.45 2.90
N TYR A 80 -6.59 0.65 2.02
CA TYR A 80 -6.82 0.98 0.62
C TYR A 80 -7.25 -0.24 -0.21
N VAL A 81 -6.58 -1.38 -0.02
CA VAL A 81 -6.74 -2.55 -0.89
C VAL A 81 -7.98 -3.38 -0.54
N SER A 82 -8.23 -3.61 0.75
CA SER A 82 -9.27 -4.54 1.23
C SER A 82 -10.68 -4.20 0.70
N PRO A 83 -11.18 -2.95 0.79
CA PRO A 83 -12.53 -2.62 0.34
C PRO A 83 -12.71 -2.82 -1.17
N LYS A 84 -11.66 -2.52 -1.96
CA LYS A 84 -11.70 -2.65 -3.40
C LYS A 84 -11.73 -4.11 -3.84
N VAL A 85 -10.90 -4.97 -3.24
CA VAL A 85 -10.92 -6.43 -3.49
C VAL A 85 -12.29 -7.01 -3.15
N TYR A 86 -12.84 -6.65 -1.98
CA TYR A 86 -14.15 -7.11 -1.55
C TYR A 86 -15.24 -6.68 -2.54
N THR A 87 -15.23 -5.41 -2.96
CA THR A 87 -16.23 -4.86 -3.88
C THR A 87 -16.12 -5.47 -5.29
N ASP A 88 -14.92 -5.50 -5.87
CA ASP A 88 -14.67 -6.00 -7.23
C ASP A 88 -15.00 -7.49 -7.36
N THR A 89 -14.84 -8.25 -6.27
CA THR A 89 -15.17 -9.69 -6.21
C THR A 89 -16.57 -9.98 -5.67
N LYS A 90 -17.41 -8.95 -5.48
CA LYS A 90 -18.78 -9.07 -4.95
C LYS A 90 -18.85 -9.83 -3.62
N GLY A 91 -17.88 -9.55 -2.75
CA GLY A 91 -17.75 -10.13 -1.41
C GLY A 91 -17.22 -11.56 -1.37
N ARG A 92 -16.72 -12.10 -2.49
CA ARG A 92 -16.18 -13.47 -2.54
C ARG A 92 -14.78 -13.56 -1.92
N VAL A 93 -13.96 -12.54 -2.13
CA VAL A 93 -12.56 -12.52 -1.70
C VAL A 93 -12.36 -11.44 -0.64
N SER A 94 -11.64 -11.79 0.42
CA SER A 94 -11.19 -10.87 1.46
C SER A 94 -9.67 -10.77 1.44
N LEU A 95 -9.15 -9.59 1.77
CA LEU A 95 -7.73 -9.43 2.09
C LEU A 95 -7.54 -9.82 3.56
N PHE A 96 -6.87 -10.95 3.78
CA PHE A 96 -6.62 -11.47 5.12
C PHE A 96 -5.53 -10.65 5.82
N SER A 97 -4.41 -10.40 5.14
CA SER A 97 -3.30 -9.63 5.71
C SER A 97 -2.47 -8.91 4.66
N VAL A 98 -1.85 -7.81 5.09
CA VAL A 98 -0.76 -7.11 4.40
C VAL A 98 0.42 -7.08 5.34
N GLU A 99 1.59 -7.39 4.80
CA GLU A 99 2.86 -7.29 5.51
C GLU A 99 3.79 -6.36 4.72
N CYS A 100 4.48 -5.49 5.45
CA CYS A 100 5.46 -4.55 4.94
C CYS A 100 6.84 -4.91 5.49
N PHE A 101 7.86 -4.92 4.64
CA PHE A 101 9.24 -5.20 5.05
C PHE A 101 10.21 -4.23 4.39
N GLU A 102 11.08 -3.63 5.21
CA GLU A 102 12.11 -2.68 4.77
C GLU A 102 13.35 -3.37 4.21
N HIS A 103 13.74 -4.50 4.80
CA HIS A 103 14.96 -5.24 4.46
C HIS A 103 14.63 -6.72 4.30
N GLY A 104 15.21 -7.36 3.27
CA GLY A 104 15.10 -8.80 3.05
C GLY A 104 13.72 -9.24 2.53
N ALA A 105 13.69 -9.68 1.27
CA ALA A 105 12.64 -10.53 0.73
C ALA A 105 13.02 -12.01 0.95
#